data_AF-A0A9P3B6Q8-F1
#
_entry.id   AF-A0A9P3B6Q8-F1
#
_cell.length_a   1.000
_cell.length_b   1.000
_cell.length_c   1.000
_cell.angle_alpha   90.00
_cell.angle_beta   90.00
_cell.angle_gamma   90.00
#
_symmetry.space_group_name_H-M   'P 1'
#
loop_
_entity.id
_entity.type
_entity.pdbx_description
1 polymer ?
#
loop_
_entity_poly.entity_id
_entity_poly.type
_entity_poly.pdbx_seq_one_letter_code
_entity_poly.pdbx_strand_id
1 'polypeptide(L)'
;MNENISQLLTAPSKPIILAQRDDWPAWYKEIRLASVCKNVWPYIDPDTTDAPAVPDEPSLPTYGDFQIGALRYSDLDEKNRVEYDHALRMYRWMRDDVRRIRSDVAYIALVIATSVSKYARGFIVDEDDPREMLRLLKGPFEPGF
;
A
#
# COMPACT_ATOMS: atom_id res chain seq x y z
N MET A 1 5.57 39.90 23.87
CA MET A 1 4.97 38.59 24.14
C MET A 1 4.58 38.01 22.79
N ASN A 2 5.42 37.15 22.18
CA ASN A 2 5.12 36.31 20.99
C ASN A 2 6.34 35.56 20.40
N GLU A 3 7.51 35.54 21.05
CA GLU A 3 8.67 34.79 20.54
C GLU A 3 8.65 33.29 20.88
N ASN A 4 7.72 32.83 21.73
CA ASN A 4 7.72 31.46 22.25
C ASN A 4 6.88 30.45 21.44
N ILE A 5 6.00 30.91 20.53
CA ILE A 5 5.10 30.01 19.79
C ILE A 5 5.80 29.47 18.52
N SER A 6 6.67 30.26 17.89
CA SER A 6 7.36 29.85 16.66
C SER A 6 8.39 28.73 16.89
N GLN A 7 8.95 28.60 18.09
CA GLN A 7 9.89 27.52 18.40
C GLN A 7 9.18 26.16 18.63
N LEU A 8 7.90 26.15 19.00
CA LEU A 8 7.11 24.92 19.19
C LEU A 8 6.69 24.26 17.87
N LEU A 9 6.73 24.99 16.75
CA LEU A 9 6.35 24.48 15.43
C LEU A 9 7.53 23.92 14.61
N THR A 10 8.73 23.88 15.19
CA THR A 10 9.97 23.57 14.43
C THR A 10 10.85 22.53 15.10
N ALA A 11 10.28 21.61 15.89
CA ALA A 11 10.98 20.37 16.22
C ALA A 11 10.61 19.35 15.15
N PRO A 12 11.55 18.88 14.29
CA PRO A 12 11.29 17.66 13.55
C PRO A 12 11.09 16.56 14.60
N SER A 13 9.86 16.06 14.72
CA SER A 13 9.58 14.83 15.48
C SER A 13 10.53 13.78 14.94
N LYS A 14 11.49 13.31 15.75
CA LYS A 14 12.35 12.21 15.33
C LYS A 14 11.42 11.03 15.00
N PRO A 15 11.56 10.41 13.82
CA PRO A 15 10.77 9.24 13.50
C PRO A 15 11.01 8.18 14.58
N ILE A 16 9.95 7.54 15.05
CA ILE A 16 10.05 6.50 16.06
C ILE A 16 10.74 5.30 15.41
N ILE A 17 11.80 4.81 16.04
CA ILE A 17 12.54 3.64 15.57
C ILE A 17 12.20 2.46 16.47
N LEU A 18 11.73 1.35 15.91
CA LEU A 18 11.50 0.13 16.65
C LEU A 18 12.83 -0.53 17.04
N ALA A 19 13.30 -0.27 18.25
CA ALA A 19 14.53 -0.84 18.81
C ALA A 19 14.26 -1.81 19.96
N GLN A 20 13.22 -1.56 20.74
CA GLN A 20 12.84 -2.32 21.92
C GLN A 20 11.31 -2.42 22.04
N ARG A 21 10.83 -3.25 22.99
CA ARG A 21 9.41 -3.51 23.19
C ARG A 21 8.59 -2.26 23.52
N ASP A 22 9.19 -1.33 24.29
CA ASP A 22 8.52 -0.09 24.70
C ASP A 22 8.22 0.85 23.52
N ASP A 23 8.93 0.69 22.39
CA ASP A 23 8.70 1.49 21.18
C ASP A 23 7.47 1.01 20.41
N TRP A 24 7.06 -0.26 20.60
CA TRP A 24 6.02 -0.92 19.80
C TRP A 24 4.70 -0.15 19.75
N PRO A 25 4.09 0.30 20.86
CA PRO A 25 2.78 0.94 20.80
C PRO A 25 2.78 2.23 19.98
N ALA A 26 3.86 3.01 20.08
CA ALA A 26 3.97 4.28 19.37
C ALA A 26 4.35 4.06 17.90
N TRP A 27 5.33 3.18 17.63
CA TRP A 27 5.75 2.82 16.29
C TRP A 27 4.62 2.18 15.47
N TYR A 28 3.94 1.17 16.03
CA TYR A 28 2.83 0.49 15.36
C TYR A 28 1.67 1.44 15.03
N LYS A 29 1.40 2.41 15.93
CA LYS A 29 0.40 3.45 15.69
C LYS A 29 0.76 4.33 14.50
N GLU A 30 2.03 4.68 14.30
CA GLU A 30 2.48 5.45 13.12
C GLU A 30 2.30 4.67 11.82
N ILE A 31 2.68 3.38 11.80
CA ILE A 31 2.50 2.51 10.63
C ILE A 31 1.01 2.38 10.29
N ARG A 32 0.17 2.13 11.30
CA ARG A 32 -1.27 2.02 11.13
C ARG A 32 -1.87 3.33 10.61
N LEU A 33 -1.47 4.46 11.18
CA LEU A 33 -1.94 5.78 10.75
C LEU A 33 -1.58 6.04 9.27
N ALA A 34 -0.34 5.82 8.88
CA ALA A 34 0.11 6.00 7.50
C ALA A 34 -0.68 5.11 6.52
N SER A 35 -0.92 3.86 6.90
CA SER A 35 -1.68 2.89 6.11
C SER A 35 -3.16 3.25 5.97
N VAL A 36 -3.78 3.74 7.06
CA VAL A 36 -5.18 4.21 7.05
C VAL A 36 -5.32 5.47 6.20
N CYS A 37 -4.41 6.45 6.33
CA CYS A 37 -4.41 7.67 5.51
C CYS A 37 -4.25 7.38 4.01
N LYS A 38 -3.55 6.31 3.65
CA LYS A 38 -3.40 5.84 2.26
C LYS A 38 -4.52 4.91 1.80
N ASN A 39 -5.46 4.57 2.69
CA ASN A 39 -6.55 3.63 2.45
C ASN A 39 -6.06 2.23 2.00
N VAL A 40 -4.96 1.76 2.61
CA VAL A 40 -4.36 0.44 2.32
C VAL A 40 -4.28 -0.46 3.55
N TRP A 41 -4.72 0.00 4.72
CA TRP A 41 -4.75 -0.81 5.95
C TRP A 41 -5.36 -2.22 5.77
N PRO A 42 -6.46 -2.42 5.02
CA PRO A 42 -7.01 -3.76 4.82
C PRO A 42 -6.03 -4.78 4.25
N TYR A 43 -5.05 -4.35 3.45
CA TYR A 43 -4.03 -5.24 2.86
C TYR A 43 -2.85 -5.51 3.82
N ILE A 44 -2.70 -4.68 4.86
CA ILE A 44 -1.50 -4.60 5.70
C ILE A 44 -1.76 -5.11 7.12
N ASP A 45 -3.02 -5.10 7.57
CA ASP A 45 -3.41 -5.47 8.93
C ASP A 45 -2.92 -6.89 9.30
N PRO A 46 -1.99 -7.02 10.25
CA PRO A 46 -1.42 -8.32 10.64
C PRO A 46 -2.43 -9.20 11.39
N ASP A 47 -3.48 -8.61 11.95
CA ASP A 47 -4.45 -9.29 12.82
C ASP A 47 -5.70 -9.76 12.10
N THR A 48 -5.92 -9.28 10.88
CA THR A 48 -7.01 -9.78 10.04
C THR A 48 -6.70 -11.23 9.65
N THR A 49 -7.67 -12.13 9.74
CA THR A 49 -7.50 -13.53 9.29
C THR A 49 -7.56 -13.58 7.75
N ASP A 50 -8.62 -13.02 7.18
CA ASP A 50 -8.90 -13.02 5.74
C ASP A 50 -8.60 -11.67 5.10
N ALA A 51 -7.32 -11.25 5.09
CA ALA A 51 -6.97 -10.00 4.42
C ALA A 51 -7.13 -10.15 2.90
N PRO A 52 -7.70 -9.14 2.21
CA PRO A 52 -7.73 -9.13 0.76
C PRO A 52 -6.31 -9.13 0.20
N ALA A 53 -6.12 -9.79 -0.95
CA ALA A 53 -4.90 -9.65 -1.72
C ALA A 53 -4.81 -8.24 -2.32
N VAL A 54 -3.59 -7.71 -2.45
CA VAL A 54 -3.34 -6.51 -3.23
C VAL A 54 -3.79 -6.78 -4.67
N PRO A 55 -4.60 -5.91 -5.29
CA PRO A 55 -5.19 -6.19 -6.59
C PRO A 55 -4.13 -6.29 -7.70
N ASP A 56 -4.37 -7.20 -8.63
CA ASP A 56 -3.58 -7.34 -9.85
C ASP A 56 -3.90 -6.26 -10.88
N GLU A 57 -2.94 -5.98 -11.78
CA GLU A 57 -3.22 -5.07 -12.89
C GLU A 57 -4.35 -5.65 -13.77
N PRO A 58 -5.36 -4.83 -14.13
CA PRO A 58 -6.43 -5.30 -15.01
C PRO A 58 -5.88 -5.64 -16.39
N SER A 59 -6.54 -6.57 -17.08
CA SER A 59 -6.19 -6.90 -18.46
C SER A 59 -6.60 -5.78 -19.42
N LEU A 60 -5.72 -5.45 -20.38
CA LEU A 60 -6.04 -4.51 -21.45
C LEU A 60 -7.14 -5.12 -22.34
N PRO A 61 -8.28 -4.43 -22.56
CA PRO A 61 -9.30 -4.91 -23.49
C PRO A 61 -8.73 -5.05 -24.89
N THR A 62 -9.04 -6.17 -25.55
CA THR A 62 -8.63 -6.45 -26.92
C THR A 62 -9.82 -6.28 -27.86
N TYR A 63 -9.56 -5.98 -29.14
CA TYR A 63 -10.64 -5.83 -30.12
C TYR A 63 -11.45 -7.12 -30.32
N GLY A 64 -10.78 -8.28 -30.18
CA GLY A 64 -11.41 -9.59 -30.27
C GLY A 64 -12.46 -9.88 -29.18
N ASP A 65 -12.39 -9.18 -28.04
CA ASP A 65 -13.37 -9.30 -26.96
C ASP A 65 -14.74 -8.72 -27.35
N PHE A 66 -14.77 -7.79 -28.31
CA PHE A 66 -15.98 -7.08 -28.74
C PHE A 66 -16.50 -7.59 -30.08
N GLN A 67 -15.62 -8.10 -30.93
CA GLN A 67 -16.01 -8.63 -32.23
C GLN A 67 -15.07 -9.76 -32.69
N ILE A 68 -15.66 -10.92 -33.01
CA ILE A 68 -14.92 -12.08 -33.47
C ILE A 68 -14.08 -11.72 -34.71
N GLY A 69 -12.79 -12.00 -34.64
CA GLY A 69 -11.84 -11.78 -35.73
C GLY A 69 -11.35 -10.33 -35.87
N ALA A 70 -11.80 -9.38 -35.05
CA ALA A 70 -11.27 -8.02 -35.07
C ALA A 70 -9.86 -7.98 -34.50
N LEU A 71 -8.92 -7.41 -35.26
CA LEU A 71 -7.51 -7.26 -34.87
C LEU A 71 -7.11 -5.80 -34.66
N ARG A 72 -7.95 -4.86 -35.11
CA ARG A 72 -7.76 -3.41 -34.98
C ARG A 72 -9.10 -2.72 -34.78
N TYR A 73 -9.05 -1.51 -34.23
CA TYR A 73 -10.24 -0.69 -33.96
C TYR A 73 -11.13 -0.48 -35.19
N SER A 74 -10.55 -0.33 -36.39
CA SER A 74 -11.32 -0.14 -37.62
C SER A 74 -12.15 -1.36 -38.03
N ASP A 75 -11.81 -2.56 -37.56
CA ASP A 75 -12.57 -3.79 -37.85
C ASP A 75 -13.87 -3.85 -37.04
N LEU A 76 -13.96 -3.09 -35.95
CA LEU A 76 -15.16 -3.01 -35.12
C LEU A 76 -16.28 -2.23 -35.83
N ASP A 77 -17.50 -2.72 -35.72
CA ASP A 77 -18.70 -1.94 -36.03
C ASP A 77 -18.91 -0.78 -35.04
N GLU A 78 -19.81 0.14 -35.37
CA GLU A 78 -20.01 1.36 -34.58
C GLU A 78 -20.44 1.08 -33.14
N LYS A 79 -21.28 0.06 -32.92
CA LYS A 79 -21.72 -0.31 -31.58
C LYS A 79 -20.54 -0.89 -30.78
N ASN A 80 -19.77 -1.79 -31.37
CA ASN A 80 -18.64 -2.44 -30.73
C ASN A 80 -17.50 -1.45 -30.45
N ARG A 81 -17.34 -0.40 -31.27
CA ARG A 81 -16.42 0.72 -30.99
C ARG A 81 -16.80 1.46 -29.72
N VAL A 82 -18.08 1.79 -29.54
CA VAL A 82 -18.57 2.47 -28.33
C VAL A 82 -18.33 1.62 -27.07
N GLU A 83 -18.61 0.32 -27.14
CA GLU A 83 -18.37 -0.61 -26.03
C GLU A 83 -16.88 -0.76 -25.73
N TYR A 84 -16.03 -0.91 -26.75
CA TYR A 84 -14.58 -0.96 -26.60
C TYR A 84 -14.04 0.31 -25.95
N ASP A 85 -14.47 1.49 -26.41
CA ASP A 85 -14.05 2.77 -25.86
C ASP A 85 -14.48 2.93 -24.39
N HIS A 86 -15.67 2.45 -24.03
CA HIS A 86 -16.13 2.42 -22.64
C HIS A 86 -15.25 1.50 -21.79
N ALA A 87 -15.00 0.26 -22.25
CA ALA A 87 -14.13 -0.67 -21.56
C ALA A 87 -12.70 -0.15 -21.41
N LEU A 88 -12.14 0.50 -22.43
CA LEU A 88 -10.81 1.10 -22.40
C LEU A 88 -10.72 2.23 -21.37
N ARG A 89 -11.78 3.05 -21.22
CA ARG A 89 -11.87 4.06 -20.16
C ARG A 89 -11.88 3.42 -18.78
N MET A 90 -12.69 2.38 -18.58
CA MET A 90 -12.76 1.65 -17.31
C MET A 90 -11.44 0.98 -16.96
N TYR A 91 -10.79 0.31 -17.93
CA TYR A 91 -9.45 -0.27 -17.76
C TYR A 91 -8.44 0.77 -17.29
N ARG A 92 -8.39 1.96 -17.92
CA ARG A 92 -7.46 3.02 -17.51
C ARG A 92 -7.70 3.46 -16.07
N TRP A 93 -8.96 3.70 -15.71
CA TRP A 93 -9.33 4.09 -14.35
C TRP A 93 -8.94 3.01 -13.32
N MET A 94 -9.30 1.75 -13.58
CA MET A 94 -8.95 0.63 -12.69
C MET A 94 -7.44 0.44 -12.58
N ARG A 95 -6.71 0.49 -13.70
CA ARG A 95 -5.26 0.33 -13.72
C ARG A 95 -4.57 1.41 -12.89
N ASP A 96 -5.02 2.65 -13.01
CA ASP A 96 -4.42 3.77 -12.29
C ASP A 96 -4.70 3.65 -10.77
N ASP A 97 -5.90 3.20 -10.37
CA ASP A 97 -6.20 2.92 -8.95
C ASP A 97 -5.39 1.74 -8.39
N VAL A 98 -5.28 0.63 -9.14
CA VAL A 98 -4.45 -0.53 -8.74
C VAL A 98 -2.98 -0.12 -8.58
N ARG A 99 -2.44 0.67 -9.50
CA ARG A 99 -1.06 1.17 -9.41
C ARG A 99 -0.85 2.04 -8.18
N ARG A 100 -1.82 2.88 -7.85
CA ARG A 100 -1.81 3.69 -6.63
C ARG A 100 -1.78 2.79 -5.39
N ILE A 101 -2.69 1.81 -5.29
CA ILE A 101 -2.75 0.86 -4.16
C ILE A 101 -1.41 0.13 -4.01
N ARG A 102 -0.87 -0.46 -5.09
CA ARG A 102 0.41 -1.18 -5.06
C ARG A 102 1.57 -0.27 -4.62
N SER A 103 1.60 0.97 -5.11
CA SER A 103 2.62 1.95 -4.72
C SER A 103 2.50 2.34 -3.24
N ASP A 104 1.28 2.50 -2.74
CA ASP A 104 1.00 2.83 -1.34
C ASP A 104 1.38 1.68 -0.41
N VAL A 105 1.08 0.42 -0.78
CA VAL A 105 1.51 -0.77 -0.03
C VAL A 105 3.03 -0.89 0.00
N ALA A 106 3.70 -0.75 -1.16
CA ALA A 106 5.16 -0.78 -1.24
C ALA A 106 5.81 0.34 -0.42
N TYR A 107 5.19 1.53 -0.40
CA TYR A 107 5.63 2.61 0.47
C TYR A 107 5.57 2.23 1.95
N ILE A 108 4.49 1.58 2.41
CA ILE A 108 4.40 1.14 3.80
C ILE A 108 5.46 0.09 4.13
N ALA A 109 5.73 -0.86 3.23
CA ALA A 109 6.83 -1.82 3.41
C ALA A 109 8.18 -1.09 3.59
N LEU A 110 8.45 -0.06 2.78
CA LEU A 110 9.64 0.77 2.92
C LEU A 110 9.66 1.53 4.26
N VAL A 111 8.54 2.09 4.71
CA VAL A 111 8.44 2.78 6.00
C VAL A 111 8.76 1.80 7.14
N ILE A 112 8.17 0.60 7.13
CA ILE A 112 8.47 -0.43 8.13
C ILE A 112 9.97 -0.75 8.12
N ALA A 113 10.53 -1.09 6.96
CA ALA A 113 11.95 -1.43 6.85
C ALA A 113 12.85 -0.28 7.35
N THR A 114 12.56 0.96 6.99
CA THR A 114 13.42 2.11 7.32
C THR A 114 13.23 2.64 8.74
N SER A 115 12.14 2.28 9.43
CA SER A 115 11.84 2.71 10.80
C SER A 115 12.10 1.64 11.87
N VAL A 116 12.83 0.59 11.53
CA VAL A 116 13.26 -0.44 12.49
C VAL A 116 14.77 -0.35 12.76
N SER A 117 15.19 -0.73 13.96
CA SER A 117 16.60 -0.88 14.30
C SER A 117 17.30 -1.96 13.46
N LYS A 118 18.63 -1.97 13.44
CA LYS A 118 19.40 -3.03 12.75
C LYS A 118 19.06 -4.43 13.26
N TYR A 119 18.80 -4.57 14.56
CA TYR A 119 18.40 -5.83 15.18
C TYR A 119 17.02 -6.27 14.69
N ALA A 120 16.02 -5.37 14.78
CA ALA A 120 14.66 -5.62 14.31
C ALA A 120 14.61 -5.91 12.80
N ARG A 121 15.45 -5.25 12.00
CA ARG A 121 15.57 -5.51 10.56
C ARG A 121 15.98 -6.95 10.24
N GLY A 122 16.70 -7.62 11.12
CA GLY A 122 17.08 -9.03 10.95
C GLY A 122 15.88 -9.99 10.87
N PHE A 123 14.72 -9.62 11.44
CA PHE A 123 13.51 -10.45 11.40
C PHE A 123 12.77 -10.37 10.06
N ILE A 124 13.01 -9.33 9.27
CA ILE A 124 12.23 -8.98 8.07
C ILE A 124 13.11 -8.83 6.82
N VAL A 125 14.33 -9.35 6.85
CA VAL A 125 15.32 -9.11 5.77
C VAL A 125 14.94 -9.78 4.44
N ASP A 126 14.25 -10.91 4.51
CA ASP A 126 13.80 -11.70 3.36
C ASP A 126 12.28 -11.59 3.11
N GLU A 127 11.62 -10.60 3.74
CA GLU A 127 10.19 -10.38 3.64
C GLU A 127 9.88 -9.01 3.02
N ASP A 128 9.08 -9.03 1.96
CA ASP A 128 8.69 -7.84 1.19
C ASP A 128 7.21 -7.48 1.40
N ASP A 129 6.40 -8.40 1.95
CA ASP A 129 5.00 -8.16 2.27
C ASP A 129 4.85 -7.43 3.61
N PRO A 130 4.32 -6.20 3.64
CA PRO A 130 4.26 -5.40 4.87
C PRO A 130 3.40 -6.01 5.97
N ARG A 131 2.41 -6.86 5.64
CA ARG A 131 1.61 -7.55 6.64
C ARG A 131 2.43 -8.63 7.33
N GLU A 132 3.18 -9.42 6.56
CA GLU A 132 4.10 -10.41 7.12
C GLU A 132 5.27 -9.77 7.87
N MET A 133 5.81 -8.64 7.39
CA MET A 133 6.79 -7.86 8.15
C MET A 133 6.24 -7.46 9.53
N LEU A 134 5.00 -6.96 9.59
CA LEU A 134 4.36 -6.62 10.87
C LEU A 134 4.16 -7.83 11.76
N ARG A 135 3.77 -9.00 11.22
CA ARG A 135 3.63 -10.25 12.00
C ARG A 135 4.95 -10.71 12.60
N LEU A 136 6.01 -10.70 11.80
CA LEU A 136 7.36 -11.10 12.23
C LEU A 136 7.91 -10.18 13.33
N LEU A 137 7.61 -8.87 13.26
CA LEU A 137 8.00 -7.91 14.29
C LEU A 137 7.09 -7.98 15.53
N LYS A 138 5.81 -8.31 15.37
CA LYS A 138 4.85 -8.40 16.47
C LYS A 138 5.29 -9.39 17.55
N GLY A 139 5.76 -10.58 17.17
CA GLY A 139 6.21 -11.60 18.13
C GLY A 139 7.27 -11.12 19.15
N PRO A 140 8.43 -10.60 18.70
CA PRO A 140 9.49 -10.16 19.62
C PRO A 140 9.22 -8.80 20.30
N PHE A 141 8.47 -7.90 19.66
CA PHE A 141 8.34 -6.50 20.11
C PHE A 141 7.01 -6.14 20.76
N GLU A 142 5.91 -6.83 20.49
CA GLU A 142 4.65 -6.55 21.16
C GLU A 142 4.74 -6.91 22.65
N PRO A 143 4.42 -5.99 23.57
CA PRO A 143 4.35 -6.31 24.98
C PRO A 143 3.28 -7.36 25.24
N GLY A 144 3.69 -8.55 25.70
CA GLY A 144 2.77 -9.51 26.30
C GLY A 144 2.25 -8.97 27.62
N PHE A 145 0.92 -8.95 27.78
CA PHE A 145 0.26 -8.68 29.06
C PHE A 145 0.11 -9.97 29.87
#